data_AF-A0A803LC37-F1
#
_entry.id   AF-A0A803LC37-F1
#
_cell.length_a   1.000
_cell.length_b   1.000
_cell.length_c   1.000
_cell.angle_alpha   90.00
_cell.angle_beta   90.00
_cell.angle_gamma   90.00
#
_symmetry.space_group_name_H-M   'P 1'
#
loop_
_entity.id
_entity.type
_entity.pdbx_description
1 polymer ?
#
loop_
_entity_poly.entity_id
_entity_poly.type
_entity_poly.pdbx_seq_one_letter_code
_entity_poly.pdbx_strand_id
1 'polypeptide(L)'
;MACIKSVNRSASVAMSPDSPYFAAGTMAGAVDLSFSTSSNLEIFKLDFNSDDHDIPMVAQSPSSERFNRLSWGKNGSNSEEYSMGLIAGGLIDGTIGLWNPLPLISSEASGNAVVGQLTQHTGPVRGLEFSALQPNLLASGGDDGEICIWDLASPNEPRHPPPLKA
;
A
#
# COMPACT_ATOMS: atom_id res chain seq x y z
N MET A 1 27.26 2.77 16.11
CA MET A 1 27.85 2.28 14.83
C MET A 1 26.71 2.25 13.83
N ALA A 2 26.88 2.62 12.56
CA ALA A 2 25.77 2.49 11.60
C ALA A 2 25.61 1.00 11.24
N CYS A 3 24.45 0.41 11.55
CA CYS A 3 24.11 -0.97 11.20
C CYS A 3 23.22 -0.99 9.95
N ILE A 4 23.46 -1.95 9.07
CA ILE A 4 22.61 -2.18 7.89
C ILE A 4 21.46 -3.09 8.34
N LYS A 5 20.24 -2.59 8.22
CA LYS A 5 19.02 -3.36 8.48
C LYS A 5 18.59 -4.10 7.21
N SER A 6 18.15 -5.36 7.35
CA SER A 6 17.74 -6.18 6.20
C SER A 6 16.48 -6.98 6.47
N VAL A 7 15.70 -7.21 5.42
CA VAL A 7 14.55 -8.13 5.40
C VAL A 7 14.61 -8.90 4.08
N ASN A 8 14.68 -10.23 4.15
CA ASN A 8 14.75 -11.07 2.96
C ASN A 8 13.34 -11.39 2.45
N ARG A 9 12.84 -10.58 1.51
CA ARG A 9 11.54 -10.72 0.87
C ARG A 9 11.62 -10.33 -0.61
N SER A 10 10.88 -11.05 -1.45
CA SER A 10 10.56 -10.57 -2.80
C SER A 10 9.28 -9.74 -2.71
N ALA A 11 9.44 -8.41 -2.59
CA ALA A 11 8.32 -7.53 -2.30
C ALA A 11 8.38 -6.22 -3.10
N SER A 12 7.19 -5.70 -3.42
CA SER A 12 7.04 -4.27 -3.70
C SER A 12 7.01 -3.52 -2.37
N VAL A 13 7.57 -2.31 -2.30
CA VAL A 13 7.71 -1.57 -1.05
C VAL A 13 7.15 -0.16 -1.15
N ALA A 14 6.64 0.36 -0.03
CA ALA A 14 6.27 1.77 0.12
C ALA A 14 6.64 2.26 1.52
N MET A 15 7.29 3.43 1.60
CA MET A 15 7.67 4.05 2.86
C MET A 15 6.51 4.86 3.41
N SER A 16 6.25 4.77 4.72
CA SER A 16 5.30 5.68 5.34
C SER A 16 5.86 7.11 5.29
N PRO A 17 5.03 8.11 5.02
CA PRO A 17 5.51 9.45 4.72
C PRO A 17 6.04 10.22 5.95
N ASP A 18 5.45 9.97 7.12
CA ASP A 18 5.72 10.76 8.34
C ASP A 18 6.08 9.88 9.56
N SER A 19 6.32 8.57 9.37
CA SER A 19 6.57 7.63 10.46
C SER A 19 7.68 6.61 10.13
N PRO A 20 8.28 5.94 11.13
CA PRO A 20 9.35 4.97 10.90
C PRO A 20 8.78 3.59 10.52
N TYR A 21 7.85 3.55 9.56
CA TYR A 21 7.27 2.32 9.05
C TYR A 21 7.41 2.23 7.54
N PHE A 22 7.41 1.01 7.03
CA PHE A 22 7.23 0.76 5.61
C PHE A 22 6.38 -0.48 5.40
N ALA A 23 5.68 -0.50 4.27
CA ALA A 23 4.87 -1.61 3.83
C ALA A 23 5.64 -2.41 2.77
N ALA A 24 5.49 -3.73 2.80
CA ALA A 24 6.01 -4.65 1.82
C ALA A 24 4.90 -5.62 1.40
N GLY A 25 4.60 -5.66 0.11
CA GLY A 25 3.59 -6.55 -0.46
C GLY A 25 4.24 -7.65 -1.27
N THR A 26 3.74 -8.88 -1.18
CA THR A 26 4.24 -10.02 -1.96
C THR A 26 4.33 -9.68 -3.45
N MET A 27 5.53 -9.66 -4.02
CA MET A 27 5.76 -9.20 -5.39
C MET A 27 5.19 -10.17 -6.42
N ALA A 28 4.51 -9.62 -7.42
CA ALA A 28 4.04 -10.37 -8.58
C ALA A 28 5.22 -10.90 -9.41
N GLY A 29 5.12 -12.14 -9.90
CA GLY A 29 6.15 -12.79 -10.71
C GLY A 29 7.35 -13.33 -9.93
N ALA A 30 7.40 -13.13 -8.60
CA ALA A 30 8.43 -13.72 -7.74
C ALA A 30 7.91 -14.96 -7.02
N VAL A 31 8.77 -15.98 -6.91
CA VAL A 31 8.56 -17.18 -6.10
C VAL A 31 9.58 -17.15 -4.99
N ASP A 32 9.12 -17.24 -3.74
CA ASP A 32 10.01 -17.31 -2.59
C ASP A 32 10.51 -18.75 -2.39
N LEU A 33 11.52 -18.92 -1.53
CA LEU A 33 12.08 -20.25 -1.23
C LEU A 33 11.07 -21.20 -0.57
N SER A 34 10.00 -20.65 0.01
CA SER A 34 8.92 -21.42 0.63
C SER A 34 7.86 -21.91 -0.37
N PHE A 35 7.97 -21.48 -1.64
CA PHE A 35 6.97 -21.70 -2.69
C PHE A 35 5.55 -21.28 -2.25
N SER A 36 5.46 -20.25 -1.41
CA SER A 36 4.19 -19.79 -0.89
C SER A 36 3.35 -19.17 -2.01
N THR A 37 2.10 -19.61 -2.09
CA THR A 37 1.09 -19.02 -2.97
C THR A 37 0.33 -17.87 -2.31
N SER A 38 0.55 -17.61 -1.01
CA SER A 38 -0.15 -16.54 -0.31
C SER A 38 0.36 -15.15 -0.69
N SER A 39 -0.57 -14.22 -0.84
CA SER A 39 -0.29 -12.81 -1.09
C SER A 39 -0.62 -12.02 0.16
N ASN A 40 0.35 -11.27 0.69
CA ASN A 40 0.19 -10.51 1.92
C ASN A 40 0.73 -9.10 1.75
N LEU A 41 0.12 -8.16 2.46
CA LEU A 41 0.67 -6.87 2.80
C LEU A 41 1.24 -6.96 4.21
N GLU A 42 2.54 -6.74 4.34
CA GLU A 42 3.27 -6.77 5.61
C GLU A 42 3.73 -5.36 5.96
N ILE A 43 3.68 -4.99 7.25
CA ILE A 43 4.18 -3.71 7.74
C ILE A 43 5.36 -3.96 8.67
N PHE A 44 6.44 -3.22 8.45
CA PHE A 44 7.69 -3.30 9.21
C PHE A 44 7.97 -1.98 9.91
N LYS A 45 8.57 -2.08 11.10
CA LYS A 45 9.00 -0.90 11.88
C LYS A 45 10.51 -0.72 11.77
N LEU A 46 10.93 0.43 11.29
CA LEU A 46 12.32 0.84 11.26
C LEU A 46 12.75 1.27 12.66
N ASP A 47 13.49 0.40 13.35
CA ASP A 47 14.16 0.74 14.61
C ASP A 47 15.66 0.91 14.38
N PHE A 48 16.13 2.15 14.52
CA PHE A 48 17.54 2.51 14.39
C PHE A 48 18.26 2.60 15.75
N ASN A 49 17.56 2.37 16.87
CA ASN A 49 18.15 2.39 18.20
C ASN A 49 18.72 1.02 18.59
N SER A 50 18.16 -0.07 18.04
CA SER A 50 18.70 -1.43 18.24
C SER A 50 19.86 -1.71 17.28
N ASP A 51 20.85 -2.47 17.75
CA ASP A 51 21.93 -3.03 16.93
C ASP A 51 21.50 -4.29 16.14
N ASP A 52 20.25 -4.75 16.29
CA ASP A 52 19.71 -5.90 15.55
C ASP A 52 19.75 -5.67 14.04
N HIS A 53 20.11 -6.66 13.24
CA HIS A 53 20.15 -6.50 11.78
C HIS A 53 18.78 -6.73 11.14
N ASP A 54 17.88 -7.43 11.82
CA ASP A 54 16.54 -7.74 11.31
C ASP A 54 15.55 -6.63 11.63
N ILE A 55 14.62 -6.40 10.71
CA ILE A 55 13.53 -5.43 10.91
C ILE A 55 12.28 -6.21 11.34
N PRO A 56 11.67 -5.88 12.50
CA PRO A 56 10.50 -6.58 12.97
C PRO A 56 9.28 -6.29 12.08
N MET A 57 8.58 -7.35 11.68
CA MET A 57 7.25 -7.26 11.12
C MET A 57 6.27 -6.98 12.27
N VAL A 58 5.55 -5.87 12.18
CA VAL A 58 4.60 -5.42 13.21
C VAL A 58 3.16 -5.75 12.86
N ALA A 59 2.85 -5.94 11.57
CA ALA A 59 1.52 -6.31 11.14
C ALA A 59 1.51 -7.04 9.80
N GLN A 60 0.42 -7.75 9.53
CA GLN A 60 0.18 -8.44 8.26
C GLN A 60 -1.32 -8.37 7.93
N SER A 61 -1.64 -8.22 6.64
CA SER A 61 -3.00 -8.30 6.10
C SER A 61 -2.99 -9.16 4.84
N PRO A 62 -3.88 -10.16 4.72
CA PRO A 62 -3.97 -10.95 3.50
C PRO A 62 -4.46 -10.08 2.33
N SER A 63 -3.92 -10.34 1.15
CA SER A 63 -4.34 -9.73 -0.11
C SER A 63 -4.93 -10.80 -1.02
N SER A 64 -5.88 -10.43 -1.87
CA SER A 64 -6.43 -11.34 -2.89
C SER A 64 -5.36 -11.74 -3.90
N GLU A 65 -4.48 -10.80 -4.26
CA GLU A 65 -3.52 -10.95 -5.35
C GLU A 65 -2.15 -10.35 -4.99
N ARG A 66 -1.14 -10.68 -5.82
CA ARG A 66 0.23 -10.17 -5.67
C ARG A 66 0.36 -8.73 -6.18
N PHE A 67 1.33 -8.02 -5.61
CA PHE A 67 1.55 -6.60 -5.85
C PHE A 67 2.57 -6.35 -6.97
N ASN A 68 2.20 -5.50 -7.92
CA ASN A 68 3.10 -4.90 -8.90
C ASN A 68 3.68 -3.57 -8.38
N ARG A 69 2.85 -2.79 -7.68
CA ARG A 69 3.24 -1.54 -7.03
C ARG A 69 2.57 -1.35 -5.69
N LEU A 70 3.24 -0.61 -4.82
CA LEU A 70 2.73 -0.13 -3.55
C LEU A 70 3.08 1.34 -3.40
N SER A 71 2.17 2.10 -2.81
CA SER A 71 2.38 3.49 -2.42
C SER A 71 1.72 3.76 -1.08
N TRP A 72 2.34 4.59 -0.25
CA TRP A 72 1.80 4.95 1.06
C TRP A 72 1.67 6.47 1.11
N GLY A 73 0.42 6.92 1.07
CA GLY A 73 0.05 8.33 1.06
C GLY A 73 -0.19 8.88 2.46
N LYS A 74 -0.08 10.20 2.59
CA LYS A 74 -0.50 10.92 3.80
C LYS A 74 -2.02 10.85 3.96
N ASN A 75 -2.50 11.23 5.14
CA ASN A 75 -3.93 11.35 5.38
C ASN A 75 -4.53 12.45 4.48
N GLY A 76 -5.32 12.05 3.47
CA GLY A 76 -6.07 12.95 2.62
C GLY A 76 -7.50 13.20 3.08
N SER A 77 -8.03 12.41 4.01
CA SER A 77 -9.43 12.47 4.46
C SER A 77 -9.64 13.42 5.64
N ASN A 78 -8.57 13.96 6.24
CA ASN A 78 -8.59 14.76 7.48
C ASN A 78 -9.30 14.07 8.67
N SER A 79 -9.52 12.76 8.59
CA SER A 79 -10.11 11.96 9.66
C SER A 79 -9.00 11.32 10.49
N GLU A 80 -9.15 11.35 11.81
CA GLU A 80 -8.23 10.67 12.75
C GLU A 80 -8.16 9.16 12.52
N GLU A 81 -9.21 8.57 11.91
CA GLU A 81 -9.27 7.17 11.50
C GLU A 81 -8.11 6.80 10.54
N TYR A 82 -7.67 7.75 9.72
CA TYR A 82 -6.58 7.59 8.74
C TYR A 82 -5.35 8.40 9.13
N SER A 83 -5.11 8.61 10.42
CA SER A 83 -3.95 9.39 10.93
C SER A 83 -2.59 8.84 10.46
N MET A 84 -2.49 7.53 10.20
CA MET A 84 -1.30 6.89 9.59
C MET A 84 -1.29 6.92 8.06
N GLY A 85 -2.25 7.61 7.44
CA GLY A 85 -2.44 7.68 6.00
C GLY A 85 -3.10 6.43 5.42
N LEU A 86 -2.85 6.21 4.13
CA LEU A 86 -3.42 5.10 3.36
C LEU A 86 -2.33 4.39 2.57
N ILE A 87 -2.43 3.07 2.50
CA ILE A 87 -1.60 2.25 1.60
C ILE A 87 -2.47 1.87 0.40
N ALA A 88 -1.98 2.13 -0.79
CA ALA A 88 -2.56 1.68 -2.05
C ALA A 88 -1.64 0.64 -2.69
N GLY A 89 -2.21 -0.47 -3.15
CA GLY A 89 -1.47 -1.55 -3.79
C GLY A 89 -2.09 -1.94 -5.11
N GLY A 90 -1.30 -1.84 -6.18
CA GLY A 90 -1.69 -2.20 -7.53
C GLY A 90 -1.42 -3.68 -7.76
N LEU A 91 -2.48 -4.44 -8.01
CA LEU A 91 -2.46 -5.89 -8.07
C LEU A 91 -2.28 -6.40 -9.51
N ILE A 92 -2.09 -7.72 -9.65
CA ILE A 92 -1.89 -8.38 -10.95
C ILE A 92 -3.17 -8.51 -11.77
N ASP A 93 -4.34 -8.51 -11.13
CA ASP A 93 -5.65 -8.62 -11.76
C ASP A 93 -6.21 -7.27 -12.26
N GLY A 94 -5.50 -6.17 -12.02
CA GLY A 94 -5.95 -4.80 -12.34
C GLY A 94 -6.67 -4.10 -11.17
N THR A 95 -6.92 -4.81 -10.08
CA THR A 95 -7.50 -4.21 -8.88
C THR A 95 -6.46 -3.35 -8.15
N ILE A 96 -6.90 -2.24 -7.58
CA ILE A 96 -6.12 -1.47 -6.61
C ILE A 96 -6.74 -1.70 -5.24
N GLY A 97 -6.01 -2.33 -4.34
CA GLY A 97 -6.43 -2.46 -2.94
C GLY A 97 -6.08 -1.21 -2.14
N LEU A 98 -6.94 -0.86 -1.18
CA LEU A 98 -6.72 0.21 -0.23
C LEU A 98 -6.72 -0.34 1.19
N TRP A 99 -5.67 -0.01 1.95
CA TRP A 99 -5.50 -0.43 3.34
C TRP A 99 -5.28 0.77 4.27
N ASN A 100 -5.90 0.68 5.45
CA ASN A 100 -5.61 1.55 6.58
C ASN A 100 -4.57 0.87 7.48
N PRO A 101 -3.34 1.40 7.60
CA PRO A 101 -2.28 0.84 8.43
C PRO A 101 -2.49 1.11 9.94
N LEU A 102 -3.32 2.08 10.33
CA LEU A 102 -3.57 2.40 11.74
C LEU A 102 -4.08 1.18 12.53
N PRO A 103 -5.17 0.49 12.12
CA PRO A 103 -5.67 -0.67 12.85
C PRO A 103 -4.71 -1.87 12.82
N LEU A 104 -3.85 -1.96 11.81
CA LEU A 104 -2.84 -3.01 11.72
C LEU A 104 -1.71 -2.83 12.73
N ILE A 105 -1.25 -1.59 12.93
CA ILE A 105 -0.10 -1.29 13.80
C ILE A 105 -0.55 -1.12 15.26
N SER A 106 -1.76 -0.61 15.48
CA SER A 106 -2.31 -0.42 16.83
C SER A 106 -3.03 -1.68 17.30
N SER A 107 -2.45 -2.40 18.26
CA SER A 107 -3.02 -3.62 18.84
C SER A 107 -4.41 -3.43 19.49
N GLU A 108 -4.82 -2.19 19.72
CA GLU A 108 -6.10 -1.79 20.35
C GLU A 108 -7.23 -1.62 19.32
N ALA A 109 -6.91 -1.48 18.03
CA ALA A 109 -7.88 -1.16 17.00
C ALA A 109 -8.38 -2.45 16.32
N SER A 110 -9.48 -2.97 16.83
CA SER A 110 -10.27 -4.07 16.24
C SER A 110 -11.03 -3.60 14.99
N GLY A 111 -10.30 -3.10 13.99
CA GLY A 111 -10.81 -2.63 12.71
C GLY A 111 -10.37 -3.51 11.54
N ASN A 112 -11.19 -3.57 10.48
CA ASN A 112 -10.74 -4.15 9.22
C ASN A 112 -9.70 -3.21 8.60
N ALA A 113 -8.52 -3.75 8.32
CA ALA A 113 -7.46 -2.99 7.65
C ALA A 113 -7.79 -2.69 6.19
N VAL A 114 -8.61 -3.53 5.55
CA VAL A 114 -9.03 -3.33 4.17
C VAL A 114 -10.13 -2.30 4.13
N VAL A 115 -9.87 -1.18 3.47
CA VAL A 115 -10.81 -0.06 3.31
C VAL A 115 -11.72 -0.32 2.11
N GLY A 116 -11.13 -0.76 1.00
CA GLY A 116 -11.86 -0.98 -0.25
C GLY A 116 -10.96 -1.40 -1.40
N GLN A 117 -11.57 -1.50 -2.58
CA GLN A 117 -10.92 -1.87 -3.82
C GLN A 117 -11.39 -0.96 -4.95
N LEU A 118 -10.48 -0.63 -5.87
CA LEU A 118 -10.75 0.15 -7.07
C LEU A 118 -10.59 -0.76 -8.29
N THR A 119 -11.64 -0.89 -9.10
CA THR A 119 -11.71 -1.90 -10.17
C THR A 119 -12.02 -1.25 -11.52
N GLN A 120 -11.18 -0.30 -11.95
CA GLN A 120 -11.32 0.33 -13.27
C GLN A 120 -10.39 -0.30 -14.32
N HIS A 121 -9.16 -0.67 -13.92
CA HIS A 121 -8.22 -1.26 -14.87
C HIS A 121 -8.61 -2.69 -15.23
N THR A 122 -8.40 -3.04 -16.50
CA THR A 122 -8.65 -4.37 -17.05
C THR A 122 -7.38 -5.22 -17.18
N GLY A 123 -6.22 -4.61 -16.89
CA GLY A 123 -4.92 -5.26 -16.87
C GLY A 123 -4.09 -4.90 -15.63
N PRO A 124 -2.96 -5.60 -15.39
CA PRO A 124 -2.10 -5.38 -14.22
C PRO A 124 -1.77 -3.90 -13.99
N VAL A 125 -1.90 -3.44 -12.75
CA VAL A 125 -1.57 -2.04 -12.38
C VAL A 125 -0.06 -1.91 -12.23
N ARG A 126 0.59 -1.14 -13.10
CA ARG A 126 2.05 -0.95 -13.12
C ARG A 126 2.53 0.36 -12.51
N GLY A 127 1.69 1.39 -12.57
CA GLY A 127 1.93 2.69 -11.96
C GLY A 127 0.94 2.91 -10.82
N LEU A 128 1.43 3.37 -9.67
CA LEU A 128 0.57 3.72 -8.54
C LEU A 128 1.29 4.69 -7.61
N GLU A 129 0.78 5.91 -7.46
CA GLU A 129 1.44 6.94 -6.65
C GLU A 129 0.45 7.97 -6.09
N PHE A 130 0.56 8.23 -4.77
CA PHE A 130 -0.17 9.33 -4.13
C PHE A 130 0.44 10.67 -4.49
N SER A 131 -0.41 11.68 -4.69
CA SER A 131 0.04 13.03 -4.98
C SER A 131 0.59 13.73 -3.72
N ALA A 132 1.81 14.26 -3.82
CA ALA A 132 2.44 15.01 -2.74
C ALA A 132 1.80 16.39 -2.50
N LEU A 133 1.14 16.96 -3.50
CA LEU A 133 0.49 18.28 -3.44
C LEU A 133 -0.92 18.22 -2.85
N GLN A 134 -1.64 17.15 -3.20
CA GLN A 134 -3.01 16.85 -2.78
C GLN A 134 -3.06 15.41 -2.28
N PRO A 135 -2.95 15.18 -0.95
CA PRO A 135 -2.85 13.84 -0.37
C PRO A 135 -4.05 12.92 -0.58
N ASN A 136 -5.20 13.51 -0.90
CA ASN A 136 -6.41 12.75 -1.25
C ASN A 136 -6.38 12.20 -2.68
N LEU A 137 -5.43 12.63 -3.53
CA LEU A 137 -5.35 12.15 -4.90
C LEU A 137 -4.37 10.98 -5.05
N LEU A 138 -4.80 9.96 -5.77
CA LEU A 138 -3.99 8.81 -6.17
C LEU A 138 -4.03 8.66 -7.69
N ALA A 139 -2.86 8.51 -8.31
CA ALA A 139 -2.77 8.19 -9.73
C ALA A 139 -2.44 6.71 -9.91
N SER A 140 -3.09 6.05 -10.87
CA SER A 140 -2.80 4.68 -11.27
C SER A 140 -2.66 4.55 -12.78
N GLY A 141 -1.87 3.58 -13.22
CA GLY A 141 -1.70 3.23 -14.63
C GLY A 141 -1.61 1.72 -14.82
N GLY A 142 -2.39 1.19 -15.76
CA GLY A 142 -2.48 -0.24 -16.06
C GLY A 142 -1.78 -0.63 -17.37
N ASP A 143 -1.57 -1.94 -17.54
CA ASP A 143 -1.15 -2.54 -18.82
C ASP A 143 -2.23 -2.40 -19.93
N ASP A 144 -3.46 -2.00 -19.55
CA ASP A 144 -4.53 -1.64 -20.47
C ASP A 144 -4.32 -0.29 -21.18
N GLY A 145 -3.30 0.46 -20.77
CA GLY A 145 -2.99 1.78 -21.32
C GLY A 145 -3.85 2.91 -20.74
N GLU A 146 -4.68 2.63 -19.73
CA GLU A 146 -5.45 3.65 -19.04
C GLU A 146 -4.62 4.27 -17.90
N ILE A 147 -4.85 5.56 -17.67
CA ILE A 147 -4.38 6.28 -16.48
C ILE A 147 -5.60 6.80 -15.76
N CYS A 148 -5.76 6.44 -14.49
CA CYS A 148 -6.88 6.83 -13.66
C CYS A 148 -6.40 7.75 -12.53
N ILE A 149 -7.20 8.77 -12.22
CA ILE A 149 -7.00 9.62 -11.05
C ILE A 149 -8.13 9.34 -10.08
N TRP A 150 -7.79 9.10 -8.83
CA TRP A 150 -8.73 8.75 -7.78
C TRP A 150 -8.76 9.85 -6.73
N ASP A 151 -9.95 10.27 -6.36
CA ASP A 151 -10.19 11.11 -5.19
C ASP A 151 -10.59 10.23 -4.00
N LEU A 152 -9.71 10.21 -3.01
CA LEU A 152 -9.78 9.46 -1.76
C LEU A 152 -10.03 10.38 -0.56
N ALA A 153 -10.65 11.55 -0.78
CA ALA A 153 -11.12 12.40 0.32
C ALA A 153 -12.07 11.63 1.26
N SER A 154 -12.86 10.71 0.71
CA SER A 154 -13.63 9.70 1.44
C SER A 154 -13.13 8.31 1.04
N PRO A 155 -12.19 7.69 1.79
CA PRO A 155 -11.58 6.43 1.40
C PRO A 155 -12.56 5.25 1.27
N ASN A 156 -13.68 5.31 2.00
CA ASN A 156 -14.77 4.34 1.93
C ASN A 156 -15.64 4.48 0.67
N GLU A 157 -15.60 5.66 0.02
CA GLU A 157 -16.32 5.93 -1.23
C GLU A 157 -15.39 6.64 -2.24
N PRO A 158 -14.36 5.93 -2.75
CA PRO A 158 -13.44 6.49 -3.73
C PRO A 158 -14.16 6.98 -4.98
N ARG A 159 -13.76 8.15 -5.49
CA ARG A 159 -14.36 8.72 -6.70
C ARG A 159 -13.32 8.78 -7.81
N HIS A 160 -13.71 8.32 -8.99
CA HIS A 160 -12.96 8.56 -10.23
C HIS A 160 -13.70 9.64 -11.03
N PRO A 161 -13.16 10.87 -11.12
CA PRO A 161 -13.79 11.91 -11.91
C PRO A 161 -13.82 11.50 -13.39
N PRO A 162 -14.89 11.84 -14.13
CA PRO A 162 -14.98 11.50 -15.54
C PRO A 162 -13.87 12.22 -16.33
N PRO A 163 -13.44 11.65 -17.48
CA PRO A 163 -12.48 12.31 -18.34
C PRO A 163 -12.98 13.70 -18.71
N LEU A 164 -12.08 14.68 -18.67
CA LEU A 164 -12.37 16.04 -19.11
C LEU A 164 -12.83 15.97 -20.56
N LYS A 165 -14.10 16.33 -20.82
CA LYS A 165 -14.60 16.46 -22.18
C LYS A 165 -13.84 17.61 -22.85
N ALA A 166 -13.17 17.30 -23.96
CA ALA A 166 -12.59 18.30 -24.86
C ALA A 166 -13.69 19.12 -25.56
#